data_AF-A0A973MLW7-F1
#
_entry.id   AF-A0A973MLW7-F1
#
_cell.length_a   1.000
_cell.length_b   1.000
_cell.length_c   1.000
_cell.angle_alpha   90.00
_cell.angle_beta   90.00
_cell.angle_gamma   90.00
#
_symmetry.space_group_name_H-M   'P 1'
#
loop_
_entity.id
_entity.type
_entity.pdbx_description
1 polymer ?
#
loop_
_entity_poly.entity_id
_entity_poly.type
_entity_poly.pdbx_seq_one_letter_code
_entity_poly.pdbx_strand_id
1 'polypeptide(L)' 'KVQAEVVDHHKGVKIDILRYKNKTGYRRRQGHRQQYTAIKVTEIPAAAK' A
#
# COMPACT_ATOMS: atom_id res chain seq x y z
N LYS A 1 -16.79 -14.32 13.16
CA LYS A 1 -16.15 -12.98 13.12
C LYS A 1 -14.65 -13.18 13.31
N VAL A 2 -13.82 -12.59 12.46
CA VAL A 2 -12.35 -12.70 12.55
C VAL A 2 -11.86 -11.61 13.51
N GLN A 3 -11.00 -11.98 14.46
CA GLN A 3 -10.35 -11.05 15.37
C GLN A 3 -8.94 -10.78 14.86
N ALA A 4 -8.53 -9.52 14.86
CA ALA A 4 -7.21 -9.11 14.40
C ALA A 4 -6.74 -7.84 15.14
N GLU A 5 -5.42 -7.71 15.24
CA GLU A 5 -4.73 -6.59 15.87
C GLU A 5 -3.93 -5.82 14.81
N VAL A 6 -3.89 -4.49 14.94
CA VAL A 6 -3.05 -3.63 14.10
C VAL A 6 -1.67 -3.54 14.74
N VAL A 7 -0.67 -4.06 14.03
CA VAL A 7 0.72 -4.13 14.53
C VAL A 7 1.47 -2.84 14.23
N ASP A 8 1.28 -2.28 13.03
CA ASP A 8 2.01 -1.09 12.62
C ASP A 8 1.35 -0.38 11.43
N HIS A 9 1.64 0.92 11.30
CA HIS A 9 1.31 1.74 10.14
C HIS A 9 2.59 2.31 9.53
N HIS A 10 2.96 1.84 8.34
CA HIS A 10 4.17 2.29 7.68
C HIS A 10 3.95 2.67 6.22
N LYS A 11 4.90 3.46 5.70
CA LYS A 11 4.95 3.84 4.29
C LYS A 11 5.77 2.80 3.54
N GLY A 12 5.21 2.29 2.45
CA GLY A 12 5.88 1.37 1.55
C GLY A 12 7.06 2.00 0.81
N VAL A 13 7.68 1.17 -0.01
CA VAL A 13 8.80 1.56 -0.88
C VAL A 13 8.35 2.67 -1.83
N LYS A 14 9.26 3.61 -2.11
CA LYS A 14 8.99 4.71 -3.04
C LYS A 14 8.95 4.18 -4.46
N ILE A 15 7.89 4.53 -5.18
CA ILE A 15 7.77 4.28 -6.62
C ILE A 15 8.04 5.62 -7.31
N ASP A 16 9.11 5.67 -8.10
CA ASP A 16 9.46 6.84 -8.90
C ASP A 16 8.76 6.76 -10.26
N ILE A 17 7.84 7.69 -10.52
CA ILE A 17 7.05 7.76 -11.74
C ILE A 17 7.56 8.92 -12.59
N LEU A 18 7.96 8.62 -13.82
CA LEU A 18 8.33 9.61 -14.83
C LEU A 18 7.29 9.59 -15.94
N ARG A 19 6.54 10.68 -16.08
CA ARG A 19 5.69 10.89 -17.26
C ARG A 19 6.44 11.76 -18.25
N TYR A 20 6.64 11.22 -19.45
CA TYR A 20 7.30 11.91 -20.54
C TYR A 20 6.46 11.81 -21.82
N LYS A 21 6.35 12.92 -22.55
CA LYS A 21 5.83 12.95 -23.91
C LYS A 21 6.86 13.64 -24.80
N ASN A 22 7.16 13.06 -25.95
CA ASN A 22 8.17 13.60 -26.86
C ASN A 22 7.71 14.95 -27.45
N LYS A 23 8.68 15.85 -27.69
CA LYS A 23 8.51 17.14 -28.40
C LYS A 23 7.45 18.12 -27.85
N THR A 24 6.87 17.84 -26.68
CA THR A 24 5.88 18.70 -26.01
C THR A 24 6.43 19.42 -24.77
N GLY A 25 7.71 19.20 -24.44
CA GLY A 25 8.32 19.69 -23.19
C GLY A 25 7.75 19.03 -21.92
N TYR A 26 6.79 18.12 -22.05
CA TYR A 26 6.13 17.49 -20.93
C TYR A 26 7.01 16.37 -20.35
N ARG A 27 7.71 16.72 -19.26
CA ARG A 27 8.48 15.81 -18.42
C ARG A 27 8.14 16.09 -16.96
N ARG A 28 7.42 15.17 -16.30
CA ARG A 28 7.03 15.31 -14.90
C ARG A 28 7.50 14.09 -14.11
N ARG A 29 8.15 14.36 -12.97
CA ARG A 29 8.55 13.34 -11.99
C ARG A 29 7.61 13.43 -10.80
N GLN A 30 7.10 12.29 -10.37
CA GLN A 30 6.29 12.16 -9.17
C GLN A 30 6.75 10.91 -8.42
N GLY A 31 6.88 11.02 -7.10
CA GLY A 31 7.04 9.85 -6.24
C GLY A 31 5.71 9.47 -5.65
N HIS A 32 5.42 8.17 -5.57
CA HIS A 32 4.34 7.66 -4.72
C HIS A 32 4.92 6.77 -3.63
N ARG A 33 4.40 6.91 -2.41
CA ARG A 33 4.64 5.98 -1.32
C ARG A 33 3.28 5.54 -0.80
N GLN A 34 2.98 4.26 -0.98
CA GLN A 34 1.72 3.71 -0.51
C GLN A 34 1.74 3.62 1.02
N GLN A 35 0.63 3.98 1.66
CA GLN A 35 0.45 3.75 3.08
C GLN A 35 -0.08 2.34 3.28
N TYR A 36 0.59 1.57 4.13
CA TYR A 36 0.22 0.21 4.49
C TYR A 36 -0.03 0.11 5.98
N THR A 37 -0.94 -0.80 6.32
CA THR A 37 -1.21 -1.19 7.70
C THR A 37 -0.88 -2.67 7.81
N ALA A 38 0.08 -3.00 8.68
CA ALA A 38 0.39 -4.37 9.01
C ALA A 38 -0.62 -4.86 10.06
N ILE A 39 -1.38 -5.89 9.70
CA ILE A 39 -2.41 -6.48 10.57
C ILE A 39 -2.01 -7.91 10.87
N LYS A 40 -2.02 -8.27 12.16
CA LYS A 40 -1.86 -9.64 12.63
C LYS A 40 -3.23 -10.21 12.95
N VAL A 41 -3.59 -11.29 12.26
CA VAL A 41 -4.83 -12.01 12.53
C VAL A 41 -4.60 -12.93 13.73
N THR A 42 -5.40 -12.77 14.78
CA THR A 42 -5.25 -13.52 16.03
C THR A 42 -6.12 -14.76 16.03
N GLU A 43 -7.37 -14.66 15.59
CA GLU A 43 -8.30 -15.77 15.57
C GLU A 43 -9.19 -15.76 14.34
N ILE A 44 -9.28 -16.91 13.70
CA ILE A 44 -10.26 -17.19 12.67
C ILE A 44 -11.15 -18.32 13.22
N PRO A 45 -12.33 -18.01 13.77
CA PRO A 45 -13.25 -19.06 14.18
C PRO A 45 -13.74 -19.79 12.94
N ALA A 46 -13.45 -21.10 12.87
CA ALA A 46 -13.98 -21.98 11.84
C ALA A 46 -15.51 -21.93 11.88
N ALA A 47 -16.13 -21.79 10.71
CA ALA A 47 -17.58 -21.74 10.59
C ALA A 47 -18.21 -22.96 11.27
N ALA A 48 -19.03 -22.72 12.30
CA ALA A 48 -19.94 -23.72 12.81
C ALA A 48 -20.81 -24.19 11.63
N LYS A 49 -20.83 -25.51 11.45
CA LYS A 49 -21.69 -26.19 10.48
C LYS A 49 -23.14 -26.13 10.94
#